data_AF-A0A958F9W8-F1
#
_entry.id   AF-A0A958F9W8-F1
#
_cell.length_a   1.000
_cell.length_b   1.000
_cell.length_c   1.000
_cell.angle_alpha   90.00
_cell.angle_beta   90.00
_cell.angle_gamma   90.00
#
_symmetry.space_group_name_H-M   'P 1'
#
loop_
_entity.id
_entity.type
_entity.pdbx_description
1 polymer ?
#
loop_
_entity_poly.entity_id
_entity_poly.type
_entity_poly.pdbx_seq_one_letter_code
_entity_poly.pdbx_strand_id
1 'polypeptide(L)'
;IRQKNRRQYQLQLDQTCGIQPYFHHFSAYVPEEIKLFQQTFQEKAPDWRIDPAEEFVPLEGEFYCFPDFTLTHLGTGLQVAMELFHPWHATQLTRRLALLENESGEPLIIGVSKVLLKDPLVKETVEGSPYFERCGFIFREMPTMQKVLPVLEKMLG
;
A
#
# COMPACT_ATOMS: atom_id res chain seq x y z
N ILE A 1 -38.79 -8.76 -14.88
CA ILE A 1 -39.16 -7.43 -14.34
C ILE A 1 -38.00 -6.48 -14.64
N ARG A 2 -38.14 -5.57 -15.62
CA ARG A 2 -37.09 -4.61 -16.03
C ARG A 2 -37.12 -3.40 -15.09
N GLN A 3 -36.05 -3.15 -14.33
CA GLN A 3 -35.93 -1.93 -13.53
C GLN A 3 -35.74 -0.71 -14.46
N LYS A 4 -36.71 0.20 -14.42
CA LYS A 4 -36.82 1.40 -15.26
C LYS A 4 -36.83 2.64 -14.35
N ASN A 5 -35.66 3.05 -13.86
CA ASN A 5 -35.35 4.42 -13.39
C ASN A 5 -33.96 4.47 -12.76
N ARG A 6 -32.96 4.91 -13.52
CA ARG A 6 -31.62 5.18 -13.00
C ARG A 6 -31.53 6.69 -12.71
N ARG A 7 -32.22 7.15 -11.66
CA ARG A 7 -32.12 8.54 -11.20
C ARG A 7 -30.82 8.69 -10.41
N GLN A 8 -29.93 9.59 -10.86
CA GLN A 8 -28.75 9.99 -10.11
C GLN A 8 -29.14 11.08 -9.12
N TYR A 9 -28.64 10.98 -7.89
CA TYR A 9 -28.78 11.99 -6.86
C TYR A 9 -27.39 12.47 -6.46
N GLN A 10 -27.27 13.75 -6.14
CA GLN A 10 -26.04 14.36 -5.65
C GLN A 10 -26.18 14.59 -4.14
N LEU A 11 -25.29 14.00 -3.36
CA LEU A 11 -25.15 14.29 -1.93
C LEU A 11 -24.06 15.35 -1.76
N GLN A 12 -24.43 16.49 -1.18
CA GLN A 12 -23.48 17.56 -0.83
C GLN A 12 -23.41 17.66 0.69
N LEU A 13 -22.21 17.44 1.22
CA LEU A 13 -21.90 17.56 2.64
C LEU A 13 -20.79 18.59 2.80
N ASP A 14 -20.89 19.40 3.84
CA ASP A 14 -19.86 20.34 4.26
C ASP A 14 -19.73 20.33 5.80
N GLN A 15 -18.78 21.11 6.31
CA GLN A 15 -18.51 21.23 7.74
C GLN A 15 -19.69 21.79 8.57
N THR A 16 -20.71 22.36 7.93
CA THR A 16 -21.90 22.92 8.60
C THR A 16 -23.00 21.89 8.78
N CYS A 17 -22.87 20.72 8.17
CA CYS A 17 -23.87 19.65 8.22
C CYS A 17 -24.04 18.99 9.61
N GLY A 18 -23.24 19.41 10.61
CA GLY A 18 -23.44 19.03 12.00
C GLY A 18 -23.26 17.53 12.27
N ILE A 19 -22.49 16.84 11.43
CA ILE A 19 -22.18 15.42 11.61
C ILE A 19 -21.35 15.29 12.89
N GLN A 20 -21.97 14.75 13.93
CA GLN A 20 -21.30 14.48 15.19
C GLN A 20 -20.70 13.08 15.17
N PRO A 21 -19.41 12.91 15.49
CA PRO A 21 -18.82 11.59 15.62
C PRO A 21 -19.51 10.84 16.76
N TYR A 22 -20.11 9.69 16.46
CA TYR A 22 -20.77 8.83 17.45
C TYR A 22 -19.77 8.25 18.48
N PHE A 23 -18.49 8.20 18.15
CA PHE A 23 -17.40 7.79 19.05
C PHE A 23 -16.33 8.89 19.17
N HIS A 24 -16.02 9.29 20.41
CA HIS A 24 -14.94 10.24 20.74
C HIS A 24 -13.54 9.59 20.82
N HIS A 25 -13.42 8.32 20.46
CA HIS A 25 -12.16 7.60 20.40
C HIS A 25 -11.95 7.08 18.98
N PHE A 26 -11.38 7.93 18.12
CA PHE A 26 -10.56 7.48 17.00
C PHE A 26 -9.23 6.92 17.56
N SER A 27 -9.30 5.97 18.51
CA SER A 27 -8.15 5.12 18.79
C SER A 27 -8.02 4.23 17.57
N ALA A 28 -7.02 4.50 16.74
CA ALA A 28 -6.64 3.73 15.58
C ALA A 28 -6.61 2.23 15.95
N TYR A 29 -7.72 1.54 15.69
CA TYR A 29 -7.74 0.10 15.83
C TYR A 29 -6.79 -0.42 14.75
N VAL A 30 -5.60 -0.82 15.17
CA VAL A 30 -4.66 -1.53 14.32
C VAL A 30 -5.01 -3.02 14.42
N PRO A 31 -5.44 -3.65 13.32
CA PRO A 31 -5.71 -5.08 13.25
C PRO A 31 -4.59 -5.93 13.84
N GLU A 32 -4.93 -7.07 14.45
CA GLU A 32 -3.95 -7.96 15.10
C GLU A 32 -2.92 -8.49 14.09
N GLU A 33 -3.34 -8.71 12.85
CA GLU A 33 -2.51 -9.21 11.77
C GLU A 33 -1.38 -8.24 11.41
N ILE A 34 -1.64 -6.93 11.48
CA ILE A 34 -0.62 -5.89 11.28
C ILE A 34 0.40 -5.91 12.41
N LYS A 35 -0.06 -6.02 13.66
CA LYS A 35 0.83 -6.10 14.83
C LYS A 35 1.72 -7.35 14.76
N LEU A 36 1.14 -8.50 14.42
CA LEU A 36 1.87 -9.75 14.29
C LEU A 36 2.90 -9.69 13.16
N PHE A 37 2.56 -9.03 12.04
CA PHE A 37 3.50 -8.79 10.96
C PHE A 37 4.68 -7.93 11.42
N GLN A 38 4.44 -6.81 12.10
CA GLN A 38 5.50 -5.95 12.63
C GLN A 38 6.41 -6.68 13.63
N GLN A 39 5.83 -7.49 14.53
CA GLN A 39 6.60 -8.32 15.47
C GLN A 39 7.48 -9.33 14.74
N THR A 40 6.89 -10.09 13.81
CA THR A 40 7.63 -11.07 13.01
C THR A 40 8.72 -10.40 12.16
N PHE A 41 8.46 -9.19 11.68
CA PHE A 41 9.42 -8.40 10.93
C PHE A 41 10.61 -8.02 11.82
N GLN A 42 10.35 -7.46 13.01
CA GLN A 42 11.40 -7.05 13.92
C GLN A 42 12.27 -8.24 14.40
N GLU A 43 11.68 -9.41 14.58
CA GLU A 43 12.39 -10.63 14.96
C GLU A 43 13.31 -11.16 13.85
N LYS A 44 12.86 -11.06 12.58
CA LYS A 44 13.55 -11.68 11.44
C LYS A 44 14.44 -10.71 10.65
N ALA A 45 14.27 -9.41 10.84
CA ALA A 45 15.03 -8.36 10.19
C ALA A 45 15.54 -7.37 11.26
N PRO A 46 16.45 -7.80 12.17
CA PRO A 46 16.89 -6.95 13.29
C PRO A 46 17.61 -5.67 12.85
N ASP A 47 18.21 -5.68 11.65
CA ASP A 47 18.86 -4.51 11.05
C ASP A 47 17.87 -3.52 10.43
N TRP A 48 16.57 -3.84 10.44
CA TRP A 48 15.50 -3.01 9.94
C TRP A 48 14.51 -2.67 11.06
N ARG A 49 13.96 -1.46 10.98
CA ARG A 49 12.81 -1.01 11.77
C ARG A 49 11.60 -0.87 10.85
N ILE A 50 10.43 -1.26 11.34
CA ILE A 50 9.16 -1.11 10.64
C ILE A 50 8.20 -0.27 11.49
N ASP A 51 7.78 0.85 10.92
CA ASP A 51 6.84 1.78 11.54
C ASP A 51 5.62 1.96 10.62
N PRO A 52 4.41 2.23 11.14
CA PRO A 52 3.32 2.73 10.32
C PRO A 52 3.78 4.00 9.58
N ALA A 53 3.35 4.20 8.34
CA ALA A 53 3.70 5.42 7.64
C ALA A 53 3.00 6.63 8.27
N GLU A 54 3.78 7.65 8.65
CA GLU A 54 3.26 8.91 9.19
C GLU A 54 3.17 10.01 8.13
N GLU A 55 3.97 9.90 7.06
CA GLU A 55 4.11 10.90 6.01
C GLU A 55 3.66 10.34 4.66
N PHE A 56 3.09 11.21 3.81
CA PHE A 56 2.81 10.86 2.43
C PHE A 56 4.09 11.00 1.59
N VAL A 57 4.26 10.11 0.62
CA VAL A 57 5.37 10.20 -0.35
C VAL A 57 4.87 11.00 -1.56
N PRO A 58 5.49 12.14 -1.90
CA PRO A 58 5.19 12.85 -3.13
C PRO A 58 5.68 12.00 -4.30
N LEU A 59 4.78 11.70 -5.26
CA LEU A 59 5.17 11.11 -6.53
C LEU A 59 5.14 12.16 -7.63
N GLU A 60 5.80 11.89 -8.76
CA GLU A 60 5.75 12.76 -9.94
C GLU A 60 4.29 13.13 -10.32
N GLY A 61 4.04 14.45 -10.42
CA GLY A 61 2.72 15.05 -10.63
C GLY A 61 2.05 15.54 -9.35
N GLU A 62 0.72 15.77 -9.40
CA GLU A 62 -0.09 16.11 -8.20
C GLU A 62 -0.59 14.82 -7.49
N PHE A 63 0.24 13.78 -7.42
CA PHE A 63 -0.12 12.50 -6.81
C PHE A 63 0.56 12.31 -5.47
N TYR A 64 -0.27 11.94 -4.48
CA TYR A 64 0.18 11.58 -3.16
C TYR A 64 0.13 10.06 -2.99
N CYS A 65 1.18 9.49 -2.43
CA CYS A 65 1.20 8.12 -1.95
C CYS A 65 1.05 8.10 -0.44
N PHE A 66 0.13 7.29 0.07
CA PHE A 66 -0.06 7.06 1.48
C PHE A 66 0.34 5.60 1.75
N PRO A 67 1.65 5.34 1.96
CA PRO A 67 2.11 3.98 2.20
C PRO A 67 1.52 3.43 3.50
N ASP A 68 1.54 2.12 3.67
CA ASP A 68 1.11 1.46 4.91
C ASP A 68 2.22 1.50 5.96
N PHE A 69 3.48 1.36 5.52
CA PHE A 69 4.64 1.30 6.40
C PHE A 69 5.83 2.09 5.87
N THR A 70 6.67 2.53 6.79
CA THR A 70 8.03 3.01 6.54
C THR A 70 9.01 2.00 7.10
N LEU A 71 9.95 1.56 6.28
CA LEU A 71 11.01 0.61 6.62
C LEU A 71 12.33 1.34 6.66
N THR A 72 13.01 1.33 7.80
CA THR A 72 14.31 2.02 7.98
C THR A 72 15.41 1.01 8.26
N HIS A 73 16.43 0.96 7.41
CA HIS A 73 17.63 0.18 7.68
C HIS A 73 18.53 0.91 8.68
N LEU A 74 18.80 0.29 9.83
CA LEU A 74 19.50 0.90 10.95
C LEU A 74 20.98 1.14 10.66
N GLY A 75 21.61 0.30 9.82
CA GLY A 75 23.03 0.41 9.50
C GLY A 75 23.37 1.51 8.49
N THR A 76 22.51 1.73 7.49
CA THR A 76 22.75 2.70 6.39
C THR A 76 21.90 3.95 6.51
N GLY A 77 20.83 3.92 7.31
CA GLY A 77 19.83 4.98 7.37
C GLY A 77 18.87 5.01 6.16
N LEU A 78 18.96 4.02 5.25
CA LEU A 78 18.07 3.93 4.10
C LEU A 78 16.62 3.81 4.57
N GLN A 79 15.75 4.68 4.07
CA GLN A 79 14.31 4.63 4.28
C GLN A 79 13.61 4.18 3.00
N VAL A 80 12.68 3.26 3.14
CA VAL A 80 11.91 2.66 2.04
C VAL A 80 10.44 2.64 2.46
N ALA A 81 9.57 3.23 1.65
CA ALA A 81 8.14 3.15 1.87
C ALA A 81 7.58 1.81 1.38
N MET A 82 6.50 1.32 1.98
CA MET A 82 5.81 0.10 1.56
C MET A 82 4.29 0.30 1.52
N GLU A 83 3.67 0.03 0.38
CA GLU A 83 2.23 0.13 0.14
C GLU A 83 1.65 -1.25 -0.24
N LEU A 84 0.54 -1.64 0.39
CA LEU A 84 -0.10 -2.95 0.31
C LEU A 84 -1.48 -2.83 -0.37
N PHE A 85 -1.53 -3.25 -1.63
CA PHE A 85 -2.75 -3.26 -2.43
C PHE A 85 -3.62 -4.48 -2.13
N HIS A 86 -4.79 -4.19 -1.55
CA HIS A 86 -5.86 -5.14 -1.28
C HIS A 86 -7.07 -4.87 -2.21
N PRO A 87 -8.05 -5.80 -2.29
CA PRO A 87 -9.22 -5.66 -3.17
C PRO A 87 -9.96 -4.32 -3.09
N TRP A 88 -10.02 -3.69 -1.91
CA TRP A 88 -10.71 -2.41 -1.70
C TRP A 88 -10.01 -1.18 -2.32
N HIS A 89 -8.75 -1.32 -2.76
CA HIS A 89 -7.95 -0.23 -3.38
C HIS A 89 -7.34 -0.65 -4.73
N ALA A 90 -7.90 -1.68 -5.38
CA ALA A 90 -7.40 -2.24 -6.64
C ALA A 90 -7.19 -1.21 -7.76
N THR A 91 -8.07 -0.21 -7.84
CA THR A 91 -8.05 0.81 -8.90
C THR A 91 -6.83 1.72 -8.84
N GLN A 92 -6.19 1.85 -7.67
CA GLN A 92 -4.99 2.67 -7.51
C GLN A 92 -3.72 1.94 -7.95
N LEU A 93 -3.72 0.60 -7.95
CA LEU A 93 -2.54 -0.20 -8.28
C LEU A 93 -2.01 0.07 -9.69
N THR A 94 -2.87 -0.03 -10.72
CA THR A 94 -2.45 0.18 -12.12
C THR A 94 -1.90 1.59 -12.33
N ARG A 95 -2.53 2.60 -11.71
CA ARG A 95 -2.05 3.98 -11.78
C ARG A 95 -0.71 4.14 -11.08
N ARG A 96 -0.56 3.56 -9.89
CA ARG A 96 0.67 3.61 -9.10
C ARG A 96 1.83 3.01 -9.89
N LEU A 97 1.65 1.81 -10.46
CA LEU A 97 2.67 1.17 -11.28
C LEU A 97 3.05 2.05 -12.48
N ALA A 98 2.07 2.60 -13.21
CA ALA A 98 2.35 3.48 -14.34
C ALA A 98 3.15 4.74 -13.98
N LEU A 99 2.94 5.30 -12.79
CA LEU A 99 3.73 6.43 -12.29
C LEU A 99 5.16 5.99 -11.98
N LEU A 100 5.32 4.90 -11.24
CA LEU A 100 6.61 4.39 -10.77
C LEU A 100 7.51 3.87 -11.90
N GLU A 101 6.95 3.44 -13.04
CA GLU A 101 7.74 3.06 -14.22
C GLU A 101 8.62 4.20 -14.76
N ASN A 102 8.18 5.46 -14.57
CA ASN A 102 8.89 6.63 -15.09
C ASN A 102 9.75 7.33 -14.02
N GLU A 103 9.63 6.89 -12.77
CA GLU A 103 10.17 7.62 -11.62
C GLU A 103 11.56 7.09 -11.23
N SER A 104 12.48 8.02 -10.97
CA SER A 104 13.84 7.74 -10.47
C SER A 104 14.02 8.05 -8.98
N GLY A 105 12.91 8.36 -8.31
CA GLY A 105 12.85 8.78 -6.91
C GLY A 105 13.07 7.64 -5.90
N GLU A 106 12.69 7.92 -4.65
CA GLU A 106 12.87 6.99 -3.54
C GLU A 106 12.13 5.66 -3.77
N PRO A 107 12.71 4.53 -3.34
CA PRO A 107 12.11 3.22 -3.56
C PRO A 107 10.81 3.06 -2.77
N LEU A 108 9.72 2.75 -3.49
CA LEU A 108 8.43 2.36 -2.94
C LEU A 108 8.22 0.87 -3.20
N ILE A 109 8.16 0.08 -2.12
CA ILE A 109 7.85 -1.34 -2.21
C ILE A 109 6.35 -1.53 -2.39
N ILE A 110 5.96 -2.34 -3.38
CA ILE A 110 4.56 -2.60 -3.72
C ILE A 110 4.19 -4.05 -3.35
N GLY A 111 3.38 -4.22 -2.30
CA GLY A 111 2.74 -5.49 -2.01
C GLY A 111 1.41 -5.61 -2.75
N VAL A 112 1.16 -6.71 -3.45
CA VAL A 112 -0.14 -6.97 -4.10
C VAL A 112 -0.77 -8.25 -3.55
N SER A 113 -2.01 -8.14 -3.06
CA SER A 113 -2.78 -9.30 -2.63
C SER A 113 -3.07 -10.22 -3.82
N LYS A 114 -2.85 -11.51 -3.63
CA LYS A 114 -3.09 -12.57 -4.63
C LYS A 114 -4.53 -12.58 -5.13
N VAL A 115 -5.48 -12.07 -4.34
CA VAL A 115 -6.89 -11.97 -4.75
C VAL A 115 -7.05 -11.01 -5.94
N LEU A 116 -6.25 -9.94 -6.01
CA LEU A 116 -6.27 -8.97 -7.11
C LEU A 116 -5.87 -9.59 -8.45
N LEU A 117 -4.94 -10.55 -8.42
CA LEU A 117 -4.46 -11.25 -9.63
C LEU A 117 -5.50 -12.20 -10.25
N LYS A 118 -6.69 -12.33 -9.65
CA LYS A 118 -7.83 -13.03 -10.28
C LYS A 118 -8.42 -12.21 -11.43
N ASP A 119 -8.24 -10.89 -11.42
CA ASP A 119 -8.56 -10.04 -12.56
C ASP A 119 -7.42 -10.15 -13.60
N PRO A 120 -7.69 -10.66 -14.82
CA PRO A 120 -6.67 -10.81 -15.86
C PRO A 120 -5.95 -9.51 -16.21
N LEU A 121 -6.65 -8.37 -16.19
CA LEU A 121 -6.06 -7.07 -16.54
C LEU A 121 -5.07 -6.60 -15.47
N VAL A 122 -5.45 -6.77 -14.20
CA VAL A 122 -4.56 -6.46 -13.07
C VAL A 122 -3.35 -7.39 -13.11
N LYS A 123 -3.57 -8.68 -13.35
CA LYS A 123 -2.49 -9.66 -13.46
C LYS A 123 -1.50 -9.29 -14.56
N GLU A 124 -1.99 -8.97 -15.76
CA GLU A 124 -1.16 -8.54 -16.89
C GLU A 124 -0.36 -7.27 -16.57
N THR A 125 -0.99 -6.28 -15.92
CA THR A 125 -0.32 -5.05 -15.49
C THR A 125 0.81 -5.33 -14.51
N VAL A 126 0.56 -6.18 -13.51
CA VAL A 126 1.54 -6.51 -12.46
C VAL A 126 2.69 -7.35 -13.03
N GLU A 127 2.39 -8.37 -13.84
CA GLU A 127 3.41 -9.23 -14.46
C GLU A 127 4.21 -8.52 -15.55
N GLY A 128 3.64 -7.50 -16.19
CA GLY A 128 4.29 -6.69 -17.23
C GLY A 128 5.04 -5.46 -16.73
N SER A 129 5.10 -5.22 -15.41
CA SER A 129 5.74 -4.04 -14.81
C SER A 129 7.19 -4.32 -14.37
N PRO A 130 8.21 -3.77 -15.05
CA PRO A 130 9.60 -3.84 -14.61
C PRO A 130 9.83 -3.28 -13.20
N TYR A 131 9.08 -2.23 -12.83
CA TYR A 131 9.14 -1.70 -11.48
C TYR A 131 8.68 -2.74 -10.46
N PHE A 132 7.53 -3.39 -10.70
CA PHE A 132 7.00 -4.41 -9.82
C PHE A 132 7.91 -5.65 -9.71
N GLU A 133 8.57 -6.05 -10.80
CA GLU A 133 9.55 -7.14 -10.76
C GLU A 133 10.70 -6.85 -9.79
N ARG A 134 11.14 -5.58 -9.73
CA ARG A 134 12.25 -5.14 -8.88
C ARG A 134 11.81 -4.87 -7.44
N CYS A 135 10.70 -4.14 -7.27
CA CYS A 135 10.28 -3.53 -6.00
C CYS A 135 8.98 -4.13 -5.44
N GLY A 136 8.43 -5.16 -6.08
CA GLY A 136 7.12 -5.70 -5.75
C GLY A 136 7.16 -7.12 -5.17
N PHE A 137 6.09 -7.49 -4.49
CA PHE A 137 5.85 -8.86 -4.06
C PHE A 137 4.36 -9.21 -3.99
N ILE A 138 4.05 -10.51 -4.11
CA ILE A 138 2.68 -11.02 -3.96
C ILE A 138 2.48 -11.63 -2.58
N PHE A 139 1.39 -11.25 -1.92
CA PHE A 139 0.97 -11.79 -0.61
C PHE A 139 -0.46 -12.33 -0.66
N ARG A 140 -0.95 -12.97 0.42
CA ARG A 140 -2.35 -13.46 0.50
C ARG A 140 -3.20 -12.47 1.28
N GLU A 141 -3.25 -12.67 2.60
CA GLU A 141 -3.93 -11.79 3.55
C GLU A 141 -2.96 -10.76 4.12
N MET A 142 -1.75 -11.19 4.51
CA MET A 142 -0.66 -10.31 4.96
C MET A 142 0.66 -10.66 4.27
N PRO A 143 1.60 -9.70 4.16
CA PRO A 143 2.97 -9.97 3.77
C PRO A 143 3.65 -10.97 4.69
N THR A 144 4.63 -11.69 4.16
CA THR A 144 5.49 -12.58 4.95
C THR A 144 6.94 -12.18 4.75
N MET A 145 7.79 -12.45 5.73
CA MET A 145 9.22 -12.13 5.63
C MET A 145 9.91 -12.81 4.45
N GLN A 146 9.44 -14.00 4.06
CA GLN A 146 9.93 -14.69 2.85
C GLN A 146 9.68 -13.89 1.55
N LYS A 147 8.68 -13.00 1.55
CA LYS A 147 8.36 -12.15 0.40
C LYS A 147 9.01 -10.77 0.50
N VAL A 148 9.09 -10.22 1.72
CA VAL A 148 9.59 -8.85 1.94
C VAL A 148 11.12 -8.78 1.96
N LEU A 149 11.80 -9.70 2.66
CA LEU A 149 13.27 -9.66 2.80
C LEU A 149 14.03 -9.62 1.47
N PRO A 150 13.71 -10.47 0.48
CA PRO A 150 14.45 -10.45 -0.78
C PRO A 150 14.30 -9.13 -1.55
N VAL A 151 13.19 -8.40 -1.35
CA VAL A 151 13.00 -7.08 -1.97
C VAL A 151 13.85 -6.04 -1.24
N LEU A 152 13.88 -6.08 0.09
CA LEU A 152 14.71 -5.17 0.90
C LEU A 152 16.20 -5.36 0.65
N GLU A 153 16.67 -6.60 0.53
CA GLU A 153 18.07 -6.91 0.24
C GLU A 153 18.51 -6.32 -1.11
N LYS A 154 17.66 -6.44 -2.14
CA LYS A 154 17.92 -5.82 -3.45
C LYS A 154 18.05 -4.29 -3.39
N MET A 155 17.39 -3.64 -2.42
CA MET A 155 17.44 -2.18 -2.26
C MET A 155 18.73 -1.72 -1.55
N LEU A 156 19.39 -2.60 -0.80
CA LEU A 156 20.65 -2.28 -0.13
C LEU A 156 21.88 -2.40 -1.04
N GLY A 157 21.77 -3.14 -2.15
CA GLY A 157 22.85 -3.38 -3.12
C GLY A 157 23.37 -4.80 -3.10
#